data_AF-A0A0H3XL75-F1
#
_entry.id   AF-A0A0H3XL75-F1
#
_cell.length_a   1.000
_cell.length_b   1.000
_cell.length_c   1.000
_cell.angle_alpha   90.00
_cell.angle_beta   90.00
_cell.angle_gamma   90.00
#
_symmetry.space_group_name_H-M   'P 1'
#
loop_
_entity.id
_entity.type
_entity.pdbx_description
1 polymer ?
#
loop_
_entity_poly.entity_id
_entity_poly.type
_entity_poly.pdbx_seq_one_letter_code
_entity_poly.pdbx_strand_id
1 'polypeptide(L)'
;MLLQAHQKNQTEFQKRFEIKLQELEKWYQEKMEDYDWDLNNFQDTLQKNVTKFETTGRQKINCHFDKKIYHQQLMTQTQELNNTIQITTDELVKKDLVHQKHQLPFTIVAENNLSYQPWQVNLYEKQQHLKNNLKTTFNNYYKNLHNLKYLTWKDFIKFKLFGIPFYLYILMLAATLVAIYTKTLPAEAMGAMAVLFVIAIIGGEFFNRLPIWKTFVGGGTMGVFFLGAFLGTFNAFPPEIVSAVKAWFSKGGFLNLYINVLIVGSILTIPRQLILRSFGGFMVLLISGTGLAVLFGWGFGNLMGLPNHQTVLQIMLPLLSDGNGGGVQPLSAMSQSYGYMPQGDYMSFALAVSSVSNIFVIIIAAILTASLSKSPTLSGNGKLVKKEVHIRDEKIDPSHRSIAAGLALCVVIYVFCKFIEVEIKKSSGVEINAFAWAVVISLLINLLNILPKELKAGCNVLNKFFSKQFTWFLMAGVGLCMTDLNKFASLFTHWEYIILILLMDVALILGPMLLANLIKFYTLESMIAAGCCMGAQGEAGSLAVLGAAKRMDLLPYSQITCRIGGGIVLIVAAPIFLVFTQAEITG
;
A
#
# COMPACT_ATOMS: atom_id res chain seq x y z
N MET A 1 3.42 -11.02 50.35
CA MET A 1 2.16 -10.40 49.87
C MET A 1 2.18 -10.10 48.36
N LEU A 2 3.12 -9.32 47.80
CA LEU A 2 3.19 -9.04 46.35
C LEU A 2 3.41 -10.28 45.46
N LEU A 3 4.22 -11.25 45.90
CA LEU A 3 4.44 -12.53 45.19
C LEU A 3 3.19 -13.43 45.16
N GLN A 4 2.38 -13.41 46.23
CA GLN A 4 1.11 -14.12 46.30
C GLN A 4 0.02 -13.42 45.46
N ALA A 5 0.03 -12.08 45.42
CA ALA A 5 -0.82 -11.31 44.51
C ALA A 5 -0.44 -11.53 43.03
N HIS A 6 0.85 -11.69 42.73
CA HIS A 6 1.37 -11.99 41.39
C HIS A 6 0.97 -13.39 40.91
N GLN A 7 1.11 -14.42 41.76
CA GLN A 7 0.64 -15.77 41.45
C GLN A 7 -0.88 -15.81 41.26
N LYS A 8 -1.64 -15.14 42.13
CA LYS A 8 -3.10 -15.10 42.02
C LYS A 8 -3.58 -14.39 40.74
N ASN A 9 -2.95 -13.28 40.35
CA ASN A 9 -3.25 -12.58 39.09
C ASN A 9 -2.82 -13.38 37.85
N GLN A 10 -1.71 -14.13 37.89
CA GLN A 10 -1.33 -15.04 36.80
C GLN A 10 -2.35 -16.16 36.62
N THR A 11 -2.81 -16.77 37.71
CA THR A 11 -3.82 -17.84 37.64
C THR A 11 -5.17 -17.31 37.15
N GLU A 12 -5.56 -16.10 37.56
CA GLU A 12 -6.80 -15.48 37.09
C GLU A 12 -6.72 -15.06 35.61
N PHE A 13 -5.58 -14.51 35.17
CA PHE A 13 -5.33 -14.23 33.76
C PHE A 13 -5.33 -15.50 32.91
N GLN A 14 -4.70 -16.58 33.37
CA GLN A 14 -4.71 -17.88 32.70
C GLN A 14 -6.13 -18.43 32.56
N LYS A 15 -6.95 -18.36 33.62
CA LYS A 15 -8.36 -18.77 33.56
C LYS A 15 -9.17 -17.93 32.57
N ARG A 16 -9.03 -16.60 32.58
CA ARG A 16 -9.72 -15.71 31.62
C ARG A 16 -9.26 -15.94 30.19
N PHE A 17 -7.99 -16.26 29.99
CA PHE A 17 -7.43 -16.60 28.69
C PHE A 17 -7.94 -17.95 28.18
N GLU A 18 -8.02 -18.97 29.03
CA GLU A 18 -8.58 -20.28 28.69
C GLU A 18 -10.07 -20.19 28.33
N ILE A 19 -10.86 -19.38 29.05
CA ILE A 19 -12.26 -19.12 28.71
C ILE A 19 -12.38 -18.49 27.32
N LYS A 20 -11.58 -17.44 27.03
CA LYS A 20 -11.59 -16.82 25.70
C LYS A 20 -11.10 -17.75 24.59
N LEU A 21 -10.16 -18.64 24.89
CA LEU A 21 -9.68 -19.64 23.94
C LEU A 21 -10.77 -20.64 23.60
N GLN A 22 -11.52 -21.11 24.60
CA GLN A 22 -12.67 -22.01 24.42
C GLN A 22 -13.82 -21.33 23.66
N GLU A 23 -14.11 -20.07 23.93
CA GLU A 23 -15.10 -19.29 23.16
C GLU A 23 -14.69 -19.16 21.68
N LEU A 24 -13.40 -18.96 21.41
CA LEU A 24 -12.86 -18.84 20.06
C LEU A 24 -12.86 -20.18 19.31
N GLU A 25 -12.56 -21.27 20.02
CA GLU A 25 -12.65 -22.64 19.50
C GLU A 25 -14.10 -22.99 19.16
N LYS A 26 -15.05 -22.66 20.05
CA LYS A 26 -16.47 -22.88 19.81
C LYS A 26 -16.98 -22.09 18.61
N TRP A 27 -16.63 -20.80 18.52
CA TRP A 27 -16.96 -19.95 17.37
C TRP A 27 -16.37 -20.49 16.06
N TYR A 28 -15.14 -21.01 16.10
CA TYR A 28 -14.50 -21.64 14.94
C TYR A 28 -15.21 -22.93 14.50
N GLN A 29 -15.63 -23.78 15.44
CA GLN A 29 -16.40 -25.00 15.13
C GLN A 29 -17.76 -24.66 14.54
N GLU A 30 -18.50 -23.73 15.14
CA GLU A 30 -19.81 -23.26 14.63
C GLU A 30 -19.67 -22.69 13.20
N LYS A 31 -18.63 -21.91 12.93
CA LYS A 31 -18.39 -21.38 11.58
C LYS A 31 -17.99 -22.47 10.59
N MET A 32 -17.22 -23.47 11.00
CA MET A 32 -16.83 -24.58 10.12
C MET A 32 -18.01 -25.49 9.79
N GLU A 33 -18.95 -25.70 10.72
CA GLU A 33 -20.20 -26.42 10.49
C GLU A 33 -21.13 -25.70 9.49
N ASP A 34 -21.28 -24.37 9.61
CA ASP A 34 -22.00 -23.54 8.62
C ASP A 34 -21.44 -23.75 7.19
N TYR A 35 -20.11 -23.81 7.06
CA TYR A 35 -19.44 -24.00 5.77
C TYR A 35 -19.51 -25.42 5.22
N ASP A 36 -19.53 -26.44 6.09
CA ASP A 36 -19.70 -27.83 5.67
C ASP A 36 -21.15 -28.11 5.27
N TRP A 37 -22.13 -27.42 5.86
CA TRP A 37 -23.53 -27.42 5.40
C TRP A 37 -23.67 -26.86 3.99
N ASP A 38 -23.04 -25.71 3.69
CA ASP A 38 -23.01 -25.12 2.34
C ASP A 38 -22.36 -26.06 1.31
N LEU A 39 -21.31 -26.77 1.72
CA LEU A 39 -20.59 -27.73 0.89
C LEU A 39 -21.46 -28.95 0.53
N ASN A 40 -22.21 -29.47 1.51
CA ASN A 40 -23.12 -30.60 1.30
C ASN A 40 -24.30 -30.22 0.38
N ASN A 41 -24.84 -29.00 0.54
CA ASN A 41 -25.88 -28.47 -0.34
C ASN A 41 -25.39 -28.29 -1.79
N PHE A 42 -24.13 -27.86 -1.96
CA PHE A 42 -23.49 -27.74 -3.27
C PHE A 42 -23.22 -29.11 -3.90
N GLN A 43 -22.76 -30.10 -3.12
CA GLN A 43 -22.59 -31.48 -3.58
C GLN A 43 -23.91 -32.11 -4.02
N ASP A 44 -24.99 -31.91 -3.27
CA ASP A 44 -26.32 -32.42 -3.62
C ASP A 44 -26.88 -31.76 -4.90
N THR A 45 -26.60 -30.47 -5.08
CA THR A 45 -26.93 -29.73 -6.31
C THR A 45 -26.13 -30.24 -7.51
N LEU A 46 -24.83 -30.52 -7.33
CA LEU A 46 -23.97 -31.15 -8.33
C LEU A 46 -24.45 -32.55 -8.69
N GLN A 47 -24.81 -33.36 -7.69
CA GLN A 47 -25.33 -34.72 -7.88
C GLN A 47 -26.63 -34.69 -8.71
N LYS A 48 -27.56 -33.79 -8.38
CA LYS A 48 -28.81 -33.57 -9.16
C LYS A 48 -28.53 -33.17 -10.61
N ASN A 49 -27.51 -32.33 -10.84
CA ASN A 49 -27.10 -31.93 -12.19
C ASN A 49 -26.42 -33.06 -12.97
N VAL A 50 -25.66 -33.93 -12.29
CA VAL A 50 -25.05 -35.15 -12.86
C VAL A 50 -26.13 -36.17 -13.21
N THR A 51 -27.13 -36.39 -12.37
CA THR A 51 -28.27 -37.29 -12.68
C THR A 51 -29.10 -36.75 -13.86
N LYS A 52 -29.22 -35.42 -13.98
CA LYS A 52 -29.86 -34.76 -15.13
C LYS A 52 -29.06 -34.91 -16.43
N PHE A 53 -27.74 -35.04 -16.32
CA PHE A 53 -26.82 -35.32 -17.43
C PHE A 53 -26.91 -36.80 -17.87
N GLU A 54 -26.96 -37.73 -16.91
CA GLU A 54 -27.11 -39.17 -17.17
C GLU A 54 -28.45 -39.50 -17.86
N THR A 55 -29.52 -38.77 -17.55
CA THR A 55 -30.85 -38.97 -18.16
C THR A 55 -31.01 -38.36 -19.57
N THR A 56 -30.10 -37.48 -20.01
CA THR A 56 -30.23 -36.75 -21.30
C THR A 56 -29.24 -37.19 -22.39
N GLY A 57 -28.28 -38.06 -22.08
CA GLY A 57 -27.60 -38.93 -23.06
C GLY A 57 -26.78 -38.26 -24.18
N ARG A 58 -25.78 -37.42 -23.88
CA ARG A 58 -24.80 -36.95 -24.90
C ARG A 58 -23.31 -37.21 -24.55
N GLN A 59 -22.76 -38.20 -25.27
CA GLN A 59 -21.38 -38.59 -25.67
C GLN A 59 -20.10 -38.45 -24.78
N LYS A 60 -19.58 -39.65 -24.39
CA LYS A 60 -18.19 -40.26 -24.35
C LYS A 60 -16.93 -39.45 -23.95
N ILE A 61 -16.04 -40.10 -23.14
CA ILE A 61 -14.64 -40.54 -23.46
C ILE A 61 -14.01 -41.33 -22.26
N ASN A 62 -13.21 -42.38 -22.56
CA ASN A 62 -12.46 -43.30 -21.66
C ASN A 62 -10.99 -42.87 -21.47
N CYS A 63 -10.30 -43.27 -20.38
CA CYS A 63 -8.86 -43.65 -20.32
C CYS A 63 -8.40 -44.23 -18.93
N HIS A 64 -7.34 -45.07 -18.91
CA HIS A 64 -6.84 -45.94 -17.81
C HIS A 64 -5.47 -45.48 -17.21
N PHE A 65 -5.06 -45.89 -15.98
CA PHE A 65 -3.91 -45.34 -15.20
C PHE A 65 -2.95 -46.39 -14.55
N ASP A 66 -1.65 -46.04 -14.36
CA ASP A 66 -0.57 -46.84 -13.74
C ASP A 66 -0.09 -46.29 -12.37
N LYS A 67 0.00 -47.17 -11.37
CA LYS A 67 0.04 -46.94 -9.91
C LYS A 67 1.42 -46.54 -9.34
N LYS A 68 2.52 -46.84 -10.03
CA LYS A 68 3.89 -46.69 -9.47
C LYS A 68 4.43 -45.25 -9.52
N ILE A 69 4.14 -44.52 -10.59
CA ILE A 69 4.66 -43.16 -10.82
C ILE A 69 3.98 -42.14 -9.87
N TYR A 70 2.70 -42.38 -9.56
CA TYR A 70 1.88 -41.58 -8.64
C TYR A 70 2.42 -41.53 -7.21
N HIS A 71 2.85 -42.68 -6.68
CA HIS A 71 3.36 -42.76 -5.31
C HIS A 71 4.66 -41.97 -5.11
N GLN A 72 5.47 -41.81 -6.17
CA GLN A 72 6.78 -41.17 -6.08
C GLN A 72 6.68 -39.64 -6.04
N GLN A 73 5.70 -39.05 -6.74
CA GLN A 73 5.44 -37.60 -6.68
C GLN A 73 4.77 -37.16 -5.37
N LEU A 74 3.86 -37.98 -4.83
CA LEU A 74 3.19 -37.73 -3.55
C LEU A 74 4.18 -37.74 -2.38
N MET A 75 5.16 -38.64 -2.39
CA MET A 75 6.21 -38.66 -1.36
C MET A 75 7.12 -37.42 -1.42
N THR A 76 7.38 -36.89 -2.62
CA THR A 76 8.23 -35.71 -2.82
C THR A 76 7.55 -34.41 -2.34
N GLN A 77 6.24 -34.26 -2.59
CA GLN A 77 5.46 -33.09 -2.13
C GLN A 77 5.10 -33.14 -0.63
N THR A 78 5.02 -34.33 -0.04
CA THR A 78 4.78 -34.50 1.41
C THR A 78 6.08 -34.36 2.23
N GLN A 79 7.26 -34.55 1.62
CA GLN A 79 8.56 -34.38 2.27
C GLN A 79 8.91 -32.92 2.61
N GLU A 80 8.44 -31.93 1.83
CA GLU A 80 8.64 -30.50 2.16
C GLU A 80 7.75 -30.04 3.33
N LEU A 81 6.58 -30.65 3.51
CA LEU A 81 5.70 -30.37 4.64
C LEU A 81 6.20 -31.02 5.95
N ASN A 82 6.77 -32.23 5.87
CA ASN A 82 7.30 -32.95 7.03
C ASN A 82 8.59 -32.34 7.60
N ASN A 83 9.41 -31.68 6.78
CA ASN A 83 10.64 -31.05 7.26
C ASN A 83 10.41 -29.74 8.05
N THR A 84 9.18 -29.21 8.04
CA THR A 84 8.82 -27.98 8.79
C THR A 84 8.13 -28.29 10.13
N ILE A 85 7.73 -29.55 10.37
CA ILE A 85 6.99 -30.01 11.56
C ILE A 85 7.88 -30.92 12.45
N GLN A 86 9.17 -31.06 12.14
CA GLN A 86 10.07 -31.99 12.83
C GLN A 86 10.64 -31.50 14.18
N ILE A 87 10.10 -30.44 14.77
CA ILE A 87 10.41 -30.09 16.15
C ILE A 87 9.10 -30.08 16.92
N THR A 88 8.93 -31.07 17.81
CA THR A 88 7.78 -31.37 18.72
C THR A 88 6.78 -32.47 18.33
N THR A 89 7.19 -33.52 17.62
CA THR A 89 6.34 -34.72 17.45
C THR A 89 6.33 -35.64 18.69
N ASP A 90 7.37 -35.61 19.53
CA ASP A 90 7.51 -36.57 20.66
C ASP A 90 6.58 -36.27 21.86
N GLU A 91 6.00 -35.07 21.95
CA GLU A 91 5.06 -34.71 23.01
C GLU A 91 3.59 -34.89 22.60
N LEU A 92 3.28 -34.84 21.30
CA LEU A 92 1.92 -35.01 20.78
C LEU A 92 1.50 -36.49 20.71
N VAL A 93 2.46 -37.40 20.52
CA VAL A 93 2.22 -38.86 20.59
C VAL A 93 1.87 -39.30 22.02
N LYS A 94 2.35 -38.60 23.05
CA LYS A 94 2.05 -38.91 24.46
C LYS A 94 0.61 -38.59 24.90
N LYS A 95 -0.21 -37.95 24.06
CA LYS A 95 -1.59 -37.53 24.40
C LYS A 95 -2.70 -38.18 23.57
N ASP A 96 -2.41 -39.22 22.78
CA ASP A 96 -3.41 -40.11 22.19
C ASP A 96 -4.52 -39.45 21.34
N LEU A 97 -4.21 -38.32 20.70
CA LEU A 97 -5.17 -37.50 19.93
C LEU A 97 -5.09 -37.65 18.41
N VAL A 98 -4.39 -38.66 17.87
CA VAL A 98 -4.29 -38.86 16.41
C VAL A 98 -4.47 -40.33 16.03
N HIS A 99 -5.71 -40.83 16.16
CA HIS A 99 -6.15 -41.99 15.41
C HIS A 99 -7.55 -41.75 14.86
N GLN A 100 -7.62 -41.24 13.63
CA GLN A 100 -8.50 -41.80 12.58
C GLN A 100 -8.14 -41.20 11.22
N LYS A 101 -7.63 -42.07 10.34
CA LYS A 101 -7.48 -41.83 8.90
C LYS A 101 -8.88 -41.73 8.28
N HIS A 102 -9.28 -40.54 7.84
CA HIS A 102 -10.29 -40.42 6.80
C HIS A 102 -9.60 -40.16 5.46
N GLN A 103 -9.59 -41.19 4.61
CA GLN A 103 -9.33 -41.04 3.19
C GLN A 103 -10.54 -40.33 2.58
N LEU A 104 -10.36 -39.11 2.09
CA LEU A 104 -11.34 -38.42 1.26
C LEU A 104 -11.10 -38.83 -0.21
N PRO A 105 -12.13 -39.31 -0.93
CA PRO A 105 -12.02 -39.63 -2.34
C PRO A 105 -12.27 -38.36 -3.14
N PHE A 106 -11.25 -37.82 -3.81
CA PHE A 106 -11.48 -36.88 -4.91
C PHE A 106 -10.55 -37.17 -6.08
N THR A 107 -11.20 -37.66 -7.14
CA THR A 107 -10.74 -37.78 -8.52
C THR A 107 -10.99 -36.44 -9.25
N ILE A 108 -10.39 -36.27 -10.45
CA ILE A 108 -10.54 -35.19 -11.48
C ILE A 108 -9.39 -34.15 -11.38
N VAL A 109 -8.47 -33.91 -12.33
CA VAL A 109 -8.47 -33.80 -13.82
C VAL A 109 -7.05 -34.19 -14.35
N ALA A 110 -6.85 -35.18 -15.22
CA ALA A 110 -6.74 -35.14 -16.70
C ALA A 110 -5.81 -34.06 -17.31
N GLU A 111 -4.57 -34.43 -17.68
CA GLU A 111 -3.86 -33.68 -18.73
C GLU A 111 -4.43 -34.07 -20.10
N ASN A 112 -5.19 -33.16 -20.72
CA ASN A 112 -4.86 -32.67 -22.07
C ASN A 112 -5.79 -31.52 -22.52
N ASN A 113 -5.14 -30.46 -23.04
CA ASN A 113 -5.67 -29.21 -23.61
C ASN A 113 -6.24 -28.14 -22.67
N LEU A 114 -5.53 -27.01 -22.64
CA LEU A 114 -5.74 -25.74 -21.93
C LEU A 114 -7.01 -24.95 -22.34
N SER A 115 -8.14 -25.60 -22.56
CA SER A 115 -9.36 -24.96 -23.05
C SER A 115 -10.58 -25.44 -22.27
N TYR A 116 -10.96 -24.61 -21.28
CA TYR A 116 -12.21 -24.62 -20.51
C TYR A 116 -12.22 -25.43 -19.19
N GLN A 117 -12.01 -24.71 -18.08
CA GLN A 117 -12.48 -25.12 -16.76
C GLN A 117 -13.86 -24.45 -16.52
N PRO A 118 -14.90 -25.18 -16.10
CA PRO A 118 -16.20 -24.60 -15.75
C PRO A 118 -16.03 -23.54 -14.65
N TRP A 119 -16.70 -22.39 -14.79
CA TRP A 119 -16.57 -21.27 -13.85
C TRP A 119 -16.87 -21.65 -12.40
N GLN A 120 -17.77 -22.61 -12.19
CA GLN A 120 -18.14 -23.17 -10.88
C GLN A 120 -16.96 -23.87 -10.19
N VAL A 121 -16.14 -24.60 -10.94
CA VAL A 121 -14.96 -25.31 -10.43
C VAL A 121 -13.83 -24.33 -10.11
N ASN A 122 -13.63 -23.31 -10.95
CA ASN A 122 -12.65 -22.26 -10.69
C ASN A 122 -13.04 -21.39 -9.47
N LEU A 123 -14.33 -21.09 -9.32
CA LEU A 123 -14.85 -20.42 -8.12
C LEU A 123 -14.67 -21.28 -6.88
N TYR A 124 -14.96 -22.58 -6.96
CA TYR A 124 -14.75 -23.53 -5.87
C TYR A 124 -13.26 -23.64 -5.50
N GLU A 125 -12.35 -23.79 -6.47
CA GLU A 125 -10.90 -23.80 -6.23
C GLU A 125 -10.41 -22.49 -5.60
N LYS A 126 -10.90 -21.34 -6.06
CA LYS A 126 -10.57 -20.03 -5.45
C LYS A 126 -11.12 -19.91 -4.03
N GLN A 127 -12.34 -20.37 -3.76
CA GLN A 127 -12.92 -20.41 -2.42
C GLN A 127 -12.11 -21.33 -1.50
N GLN A 128 -11.69 -22.50 -1.98
CA GLN A 128 -10.84 -23.42 -1.22
C GLN A 128 -9.44 -22.87 -0.99
N HIS A 129 -8.85 -22.20 -1.98
CA HIS A 129 -7.55 -21.54 -1.82
C HIS A 129 -7.62 -20.37 -0.84
N LEU A 130 -8.73 -19.62 -0.83
CA LEU A 130 -9.00 -18.58 0.16
C LEU A 130 -9.22 -19.20 1.56
N LYS A 131 -10.02 -20.26 1.68
CA LYS A 131 -10.27 -21.02 2.91
C LYS A 131 -8.96 -21.56 3.48
N ASN A 132 -8.12 -22.14 2.63
CA ASN A 132 -6.81 -22.64 3.01
C ASN A 132 -5.87 -21.50 3.42
N ASN A 133 -5.80 -20.40 2.68
CA ASN A 133 -4.97 -19.25 3.07
C ASN A 133 -5.42 -18.64 4.39
N LEU A 134 -6.73 -18.48 4.60
CA LEU A 134 -7.31 -18.00 5.85
C LEU A 134 -7.03 -18.97 7.00
N LYS A 135 -7.29 -20.27 6.81
CA LYS A 135 -7.00 -21.32 7.80
C LYS A 135 -5.52 -21.38 8.14
N THR A 136 -4.63 -21.23 7.16
CA THR A 136 -3.17 -21.18 7.39
C THR A 136 -2.78 -19.91 8.16
N THR A 137 -3.40 -18.77 7.83
CA THR A 137 -3.16 -17.49 8.53
C THR A 137 -3.68 -17.53 9.96
N PHE A 138 -4.88 -18.05 10.19
CA PHE A 138 -5.47 -18.25 11.51
C PHE A 138 -4.70 -19.30 12.32
N ASN A 139 -4.28 -20.41 11.70
CA ASN A 139 -3.43 -21.40 12.35
C ASN A 139 -2.06 -20.83 12.70
N ASN A 140 -1.48 -19.96 11.85
CA ASN A 140 -0.25 -19.25 12.18
C ASN A 140 -0.47 -18.25 13.32
N TYR A 141 -1.62 -17.57 13.36
CA TYR A 141 -1.99 -16.68 14.46
C TYR A 141 -2.23 -17.46 15.76
N TYR A 142 -2.94 -18.59 15.71
CA TYR A 142 -3.20 -19.49 16.84
C TYR A 142 -1.90 -20.16 17.31
N LYS A 143 -1.02 -20.58 16.40
CA LYS A 143 0.34 -21.05 16.72
C LYS A 143 1.15 -19.95 17.38
N ASN A 144 1.10 -18.71 16.88
CA ASN A 144 1.77 -17.58 17.51
C ASN A 144 1.20 -17.27 18.90
N LEU A 145 -0.13 -17.32 19.08
CA LEU A 145 -0.83 -17.17 20.37
C LEU A 145 -0.50 -18.31 21.34
N HIS A 146 -0.49 -19.55 20.88
CA HIS A 146 -0.11 -20.73 21.65
C HIS A 146 1.39 -20.66 22.03
N ASN A 147 2.24 -20.13 21.15
CA ASN A 147 3.63 -19.82 21.46
C ASN A 147 3.75 -18.66 22.49
N LEU A 148 2.74 -17.80 22.66
CA LEU A 148 2.69 -16.86 23.78
C LEU A 148 2.54 -17.56 25.14
N LYS A 149 1.99 -18.79 25.18
CA LYS A 149 1.89 -19.61 26.41
C LYS A 149 3.27 -20.06 26.91
N TYR A 150 4.26 -20.13 26.01
CA TYR A 150 5.65 -20.53 26.30
C TYR A 150 6.63 -19.37 26.19
N LEU A 151 6.13 -18.12 26.15
CA LEU A 151 6.97 -16.94 26.00
C LEU A 151 7.80 -16.76 27.27
N THR A 152 9.07 -17.14 27.19
CA THR A 152 9.98 -16.93 28.30
C THR A 152 10.31 -15.44 28.42
N TRP A 153 10.71 -14.99 29.62
CA TRP A 153 11.24 -13.62 29.81
C TRP A 153 12.32 -13.24 28.79
N LYS A 154 13.09 -14.22 28.30
CA LYS A 154 14.08 -14.03 27.24
C LYS A 154 13.47 -13.69 25.88
N ASP A 155 12.31 -14.26 25.54
CA ASP A 155 11.61 -13.97 24.27
C ASP A 155 10.92 -12.61 24.32
N PHE A 156 10.43 -12.21 25.49
CA PHE A 156 9.90 -10.87 25.72
C PHE A 156 11.00 -9.79 25.59
N ILE A 157 12.20 -10.06 26.11
CA ILE A 157 13.37 -9.17 25.95
C ILE A 157 13.85 -9.12 24.48
N LYS A 158 13.70 -10.22 23.73
CA LYS A 158 14.08 -10.31 22.31
C LYS A 158 13.04 -9.71 21.36
N PHE A 159 11.79 -9.53 21.80
CA PHE A 159 10.76 -8.91 20.96
C PHE A 159 11.15 -7.47 20.66
N LYS A 160 11.10 -7.09 19.37
CA LYS A 160 11.49 -5.75 18.90
C LYS A 160 10.34 -5.10 18.16
N LEU A 161 10.15 -3.81 18.42
CA LEU A 161 9.28 -2.91 17.67
C LEU A 161 10.17 -1.87 17.00
N PHE A 162 10.11 -1.74 15.68
CA PHE A 162 10.92 -0.77 14.94
C PHE A 162 12.43 -0.90 15.23
N GLY A 163 12.91 -2.13 15.43
CA GLY A 163 14.29 -2.44 15.82
C GLY A 163 14.64 -2.21 17.30
N ILE A 164 13.75 -1.59 18.08
CA ILE A 164 13.93 -1.30 19.50
C ILE A 164 13.40 -2.48 20.33
N PRO A 165 14.17 -3.02 21.28
CA PRO A 165 13.68 -4.00 22.25
C PRO A 165 12.42 -3.50 22.97
N PHE A 166 11.41 -4.36 23.09
CA PHE A 166 10.09 -3.98 23.58
C PHE A 166 10.11 -3.31 24.96
N TYR A 167 10.95 -3.80 25.87
CA TYR A 167 11.10 -3.18 27.20
C TYR A 167 11.63 -1.74 27.13
N LEU A 168 12.55 -1.42 26.21
CA LEU A 168 13.03 -0.05 26.00
C LEU A 168 11.93 0.82 25.40
N TYR A 169 11.14 0.28 24.47
CA TYR A 169 9.99 0.98 23.93
C TYR A 169 8.98 1.34 25.03
N ILE A 170 8.67 0.42 25.95
CA ILE A 170 7.77 0.70 27.09
C ILE A 170 8.36 1.79 28.00
N LEU A 171 9.68 1.81 28.24
CA LEU A 171 10.32 2.88 28.99
C LEU A 171 10.23 4.23 28.26
N MET A 172 10.41 4.27 26.94
CA MET A 172 10.24 5.49 26.13
C MET A 172 8.81 6.01 26.18
N LEU A 173 7.81 5.11 26.06
CA LEU A 173 6.40 5.43 26.20
C LEU A 173 6.10 5.99 27.60
N ALA A 174 6.56 5.31 28.65
CA ALA A 174 6.36 5.74 30.04
C ALA A 174 7.00 7.11 30.31
N ALA A 175 8.24 7.33 29.88
CA ALA A 175 8.93 8.61 30.02
C ALA A 175 8.18 9.74 29.31
N THR A 176 7.68 9.49 28.10
CA THR A 176 6.90 10.46 27.33
C THR A 176 5.57 10.78 28.03
N LEU A 177 4.85 9.77 28.50
CA LEU A 177 3.58 9.95 29.22
C LEU A 177 3.77 10.68 30.57
N VAL A 178 4.83 10.39 31.31
CA VAL A 178 5.16 11.10 32.56
C VAL A 178 5.47 12.57 32.27
N ALA A 179 6.25 12.86 31.22
CA ALA A 179 6.54 14.24 30.81
C ALA A 179 5.27 15.01 30.41
N ILE A 180 4.34 14.34 29.72
CA ILE A 180 3.02 14.89 29.38
C ILE A 180 2.20 15.15 30.65
N TYR A 181 2.09 14.17 31.54
CA TYR A 181 1.29 14.25 32.76
C TYR A 181 1.80 15.34 33.72
N THR A 182 3.11 15.44 33.87
CA THR A 182 3.77 16.47 34.71
C THR A 182 3.88 17.83 34.04
N LYS A 183 3.43 17.97 32.78
CA LYS A 183 3.55 19.18 31.96
C LYS A 183 5.00 19.67 31.80
N THR A 184 5.96 18.73 31.80
CA THR A 184 7.40 18.99 31.63
C THR A 184 7.89 18.67 30.21
N LEU A 185 7.02 18.17 29.32
CA LEU A 185 7.37 17.91 27.92
C LEU A 185 7.82 19.20 27.23
N PRO A 186 9.05 19.25 26.66
CA PRO A 186 9.54 20.44 25.97
C PRO A 186 8.68 20.81 24.75
N ALA A 187 8.26 22.07 24.65
CA ALA A 187 7.49 22.59 23.51
C ALA A 187 8.37 22.93 22.30
N GLU A 188 9.21 21.97 21.90
CA GLU A 188 10.20 22.09 20.82
C GLU A 188 10.33 20.76 20.06
N ALA A 189 11.28 20.71 19.12
CA ALA A 189 11.51 19.55 18.25
C ALA A 189 11.59 18.22 19.01
N MET A 190 12.34 18.17 20.11
CA MET A 190 12.59 16.93 20.86
C MET A 190 11.32 16.39 21.52
N GLY A 191 10.53 17.27 22.15
CA GLY A 191 9.26 16.87 22.75
C GLY A 191 8.24 16.45 21.70
N ALA A 192 8.17 17.18 20.58
CA ALA A 192 7.31 16.80 19.46
C ALA A 192 7.70 15.44 18.86
N MET A 193 9.00 15.22 18.62
CA MET A 193 9.51 13.95 18.09
C MET A 193 9.23 12.78 19.02
N ALA A 194 9.38 12.96 20.33
CA ALA A 194 9.10 11.91 21.31
C ALA A 194 7.64 11.42 21.22
N VAL A 195 6.68 12.36 21.21
CA VAL A 195 5.24 12.04 21.06
C VAL A 195 4.98 11.30 19.75
N LEU A 196 5.50 11.81 18.64
CA LEU A 196 5.25 11.24 17.32
C LEU A 196 5.89 9.85 17.14
N PHE A 197 7.12 9.62 17.62
CA PHE A 197 7.77 8.31 17.53
C PHE A 197 7.04 7.25 18.34
N VAL A 198 6.60 7.59 19.56
CA VAL A 198 5.87 6.65 20.41
C VAL A 198 4.58 6.20 19.73
N ILE A 199 3.80 7.12 19.15
CA ILE A 199 2.59 6.80 18.39
C ILE A 199 2.95 5.98 17.12
N ALA A 200 3.96 6.42 16.38
CA ALA A 200 4.34 5.84 15.11
C ALA A 200 4.84 4.39 15.22
N ILE A 201 5.64 4.08 16.24
CA ILE A 201 6.23 2.75 16.42
C ILE A 201 5.15 1.72 16.75
N ILE A 202 4.29 2.01 17.74
CA ILE A 202 3.24 1.06 18.14
C ILE A 202 2.18 0.89 17.07
N GLY A 203 1.71 2.00 16.48
CA GLY A 203 0.72 1.96 15.41
C GLY A 203 1.29 1.25 14.19
N GLY A 204 2.51 1.61 13.80
CA GLY A 204 3.14 1.10 12.58
C GLY A 204 3.32 -0.40 12.63
N GLU A 205 3.88 -0.91 13.73
CA GLU A 205 4.08 -2.34 13.96
C GLU A 205 2.76 -3.11 14.08
N PHE A 206 1.77 -2.55 14.78
CA PHE A 206 0.47 -3.18 14.93
C PHE A 206 -0.25 -3.33 13.58
N PHE A 207 -0.43 -2.23 12.85
CA PHE A 207 -1.19 -2.23 11.60
C PHE A 207 -0.46 -2.92 10.44
N ASN A 208 0.88 -2.99 10.45
CA ASN A 208 1.61 -3.78 9.47
C ASN A 208 1.51 -5.30 9.67
N ARG A 209 1.09 -5.75 10.85
CA ARG A 209 0.90 -7.19 11.13
C ARG A 209 -0.50 -7.67 10.80
N LEU A 210 -1.44 -6.76 10.53
CA LEU A 210 -2.81 -7.07 10.14
C LEU A 210 -2.88 -7.38 8.62
N PRO A 211 -3.13 -8.63 8.19
CA PRO A 211 -2.97 -9.04 6.78
C PRO A 211 -3.92 -8.30 5.81
N ILE A 212 -5.18 -8.13 6.19
CA ILE A 212 -6.20 -7.43 5.38
C ILE A 212 -5.84 -5.94 5.28
N TRP A 213 -5.53 -5.32 6.42
CA TRP A 213 -5.19 -3.90 6.49
C TRP A 213 -3.94 -3.55 5.68
N LYS A 214 -2.89 -4.37 5.80
CA LYS A 214 -1.64 -4.20 5.06
C LYS A 214 -1.85 -4.21 3.56
N THR A 215 -2.74 -5.06 3.08
CA THR A 215 -2.93 -5.28 1.64
C THR A 215 -3.88 -4.25 1.02
N PHE A 216 -4.99 -3.93 1.69
CA PHE A 216 -6.06 -3.13 1.08
C PHE A 216 -6.10 -1.68 1.55
N VAL A 217 -5.72 -1.40 2.81
CA VAL A 217 -5.89 -0.05 3.39
C VAL A 217 -4.61 0.77 3.29
N GLY A 218 -3.43 0.14 3.41
CA GLY A 218 -2.13 0.83 3.33
C GLY A 218 -1.17 0.54 4.50
N GLY A 219 -1.43 -0.52 5.27
CA GLY A 219 -0.49 -1.00 6.29
C GLY A 219 -0.23 -0.04 7.44
N GLY A 220 0.98 -0.12 7.98
CA GLY A 220 1.45 0.68 9.12
C GLY A 220 1.34 2.18 8.87
N THR A 221 1.57 2.63 7.64
CA THR A 221 1.46 4.05 7.26
C THR A 221 0.05 4.59 7.49
N MET A 222 -0.96 3.98 6.85
CA MET A 222 -2.36 4.41 7.03
C MET A 222 -2.87 4.10 8.44
N GLY A 223 -2.40 3.00 9.04
CA GLY A 223 -2.72 2.65 10.43
C GLY A 223 -2.30 3.72 11.43
N VAL A 224 -1.06 4.21 11.31
CA VAL A 224 -0.53 5.29 12.16
C VAL A 224 -1.25 6.60 11.90
N PHE A 225 -1.58 6.90 10.64
CA PHE A 225 -2.39 8.06 10.28
C PHE A 225 -3.73 8.05 11.01
N PHE A 226 -4.50 6.96 10.91
CA PHE A 226 -5.79 6.83 11.58
C PHE A 226 -5.65 6.81 13.11
N LEU A 227 -4.61 6.18 13.64
CA LEU A 227 -4.34 6.19 15.08
C LEU A 227 -4.06 7.62 15.57
N GLY A 228 -3.21 8.37 14.87
CA GLY A 228 -2.93 9.76 15.19
C GLY A 228 -4.20 10.62 15.11
N ALA A 229 -4.97 10.48 14.03
CA ALA A 229 -6.22 11.20 13.83
C ALA A 229 -7.25 10.87 14.92
N PHE A 230 -7.40 9.61 15.29
CA PHE A 230 -8.24 9.17 16.41
C PHE A 230 -7.79 9.83 17.72
N LEU A 231 -6.50 9.79 18.04
CA LEU A 231 -5.96 10.41 19.25
C LEU A 231 -6.17 11.93 19.28
N GLY A 232 -6.09 12.59 18.12
CA GLY A 232 -6.40 14.01 17.97
C GLY A 232 -7.89 14.32 18.15
N THR A 233 -8.77 13.60 17.45
CA THR A 233 -10.23 13.79 17.50
C THR A 233 -10.80 13.57 18.89
N PHE A 234 -10.32 12.54 19.61
CA PHE A 234 -10.79 12.23 20.96
C PHE A 234 -10.05 13.02 22.06
N ASN A 235 -9.24 14.02 21.70
CA ASN A 235 -8.47 14.85 22.65
C ASN A 235 -7.66 14.01 23.65
N ALA A 236 -7.02 12.94 23.17
CA ALA A 236 -6.22 12.05 24.02
C ALA A 236 -4.95 12.74 24.59
N PHE A 237 -4.53 13.85 23.99
CA PHE A 237 -3.44 14.70 24.46
C PHE A 237 -3.95 16.10 24.84
N PRO A 238 -3.32 16.76 25.82
CA PRO A 238 -3.58 18.17 26.10
C PRO A 238 -3.41 19.06 24.86
N PRO A 239 -4.28 20.07 24.63
CA PRO A 239 -4.23 20.93 23.45
C PRO A 239 -2.89 21.65 23.26
N GLU A 240 -2.19 21.96 24.35
CA GLU A 240 -0.88 22.63 24.32
C GLU A 240 0.17 21.73 23.65
N ILE A 241 0.13 20.43 23.91
CA ILE A 241 1.05 19.45 23.32
C ILE A 241 0.77 19.29 21.83
N VAL A 242 -0.50 19.13 21.45
CA VAL A 242 -0.88 19.03 20.04
C VAL A 242 -0.49 20.30 19.28
N SER A 243 -0.68 21.47 19.90
CA SER A 243 -0.29 22.76 19.31
C SER A 243 1.22 22.90 19.15
N ALA A 244 2.01 22.48 20.14
CA ALA A 244 3.47 22.48 20.07
C ALA A 244 3.99 21.52 18.98
N VAL A 245 3.43 20.31 18.92
CA VAL A 245 3.74 19.33 17.87
C VAL A 245 3.39 19.92 16.51
N LYS A 246 2.20 20.50 16.34
CA LYS A 246 1.75 21.12 15.08
C LYS A 246 2.65 22.28 14.66
N ALA A 247 3.04 23.13 15.60
CA ALA A 247 3.91 24.28 15.35
C ALA A 247 5.27 23.84 14.81
N TRP A 248 5.93 22.87 15.45
CA TRP A 248 7.21 22.37 14.96
C TRP A 248 7.06 21.55 13.66
N PHE A 249 6.07 20.66 13.59
CA PHE A 249 5.89 19.72 12.48
C PHE A 249 5.56 20.44 11.16
N SER A 250 4.63 21.40 11.22
CA SER A 250 4.18 22.17 10.05
C SER A 250 4.99 23.46 9.90
N LYS A 251 4.89 24.40 10.85
CA LYS A 251 5.53 25.72 10.73
C LYS A 251 7.06 25.66 10.89
N GLY A 252 7.55 24.77 11.74
CA GLY A 252 8.99 24.52 11.96
C GLY A 252 9.69 23.83 10.79
N GLY A 253 8.93 23.46 9.74
CA GLY A 253 9.50 23.07 8.45
C GLY A 253 9.85 21.59 8.31
N PHE A 254 9.57 20.74 9.31
CA PHE A 254 9.83 19.30 9.20
C PHE A 254 9.03 18.66 8.05
N LEU A 255 7.75 19.00 7.92
CA LEU A 255 6.91 18.51 6.81
C LEU A 255 7.50 18.91 5.45
N ASN A 256 7.91 20.17 5.29
CA ASN A 256 8.52 20.66 4.05
C ASN A 256 9.86 19.98 3.75
N LEU A 257 10.68 19.76 4.78
CA LEU A 257 11.93 19.01 4.66
C LEU A 257 11.67 17.59 4.15
N TYR A 258 10.71 16.89 4.76
CA TYR A 258 10.34 15.54 4.36
C TYR A 258 9.88 15.48 2.90
N ILE A 259 8.92 16.34 2.53
CA ILE A 259 8.37 16.40 1.16
C ILE A 259 9.49 16.67 0.16
N ASN A 260 10.34 17.65 0.43
CA ASN A 260 11.39 18.03 -0.47
C ASN A 260 12.48 16.95 -0.63
N VAL A 261 12.88 16.29 0.46
CA VAL A 261 13.82 15.15 0.39
C VAL A 261 13.26 14.02 -0.48
N LEU A 262 11.96 13.75 -0.40
CA LEU A 262 11.32 12.75 -1.27
C LEU A 262 11.28 13.20 -2.73
N ILE A 263 10.85 14.43 -3.03
CA ILE A 263 10.77 14.91 -4.42
C ILE A 263 12.15 14.90 -5.06
N VAL A 264 13.11 15.58 -4.44
CA VAL A 264 14.47 15.72 -4.98
C VAL A 264 15.17 14.37 -5.02
N GLY A 265 15.12 13.62 -3.91
CA GLY A 265 15.78 12.33 -3.80
C GLY A 265 15.20 11.27 -4.73
N SER A 266 13.88 11.25 -4.95
CA SER A 266 13.27 10.29 -5.86
C SER A 266 13.64 10.54 -7.32
N ILE A 267 13.69 11.81 -7.77
CA ILE A 267 13.98 12.19 -9.16
C ILE A 267 15.48 12.07 -9.49
N LEU A 268 16.36 12.55 -8.60
CA LEU A 268 17.81 12.52 -8.84
C LEU A 268 18.39 11.11 -8.90
N THR A 269 17.69 10.13 -8.30
CA THR A 269 18.15 8.74 -8.18
C THR A 269 17.67 7.85 -9.31
N ILE A 270 16.80 8.35 -10.18
CA ILE A 270 16.37 7.63 -11.38
C ILE A 270 17.57 7.55 -12.33
N PRO A 271 17.90 6.35 -12.86
CA PRO A 271 18.94 6.22 -13.87
C PRO A 271 18.63 7.10 -15.08
N ARG A 272 19.56 7.97 -15.48
CA ARG A 272 19.35 8.88 -16.64
C ARG A 272 18.97 8.13 -17.91
N GLN A 273 19.57 6.96 -18.15
CA GLN A 273 19.21 6.12 -19.28
C GLN A 273 17.76 5.64 -19.21
N LEU A 274 17.25 5.37 -18.01
CA LEU A 274 15.85 5.01 -17.81
C LEU A 274 14.96 6.21 -18.13
N ILE A 275 15.31 7.42 -17.69
CA ILE A 275 14.58 8.65 -18.07
C ILE A 275 14.56 8.80 -19.60
N LEU A 276 15.73 8.85 -20.25
CA LEU A 276 15.85 9.10 -21.69
C LEU A 276 15.15 8.01 -22.53
N ARG A 277 15.19 6.75 -22.10
CA ARG A 277 14.51 5.64 -22.79
C ARG A 277 13.00 5.64 -22.54
N SER A 278 12.57 6.01 -21.34
CA SER A 278 11.15 6.10 -20.98
C SER A 278 10.45 7.31 -21.60
N PHE A 279 11.18 8.42 -21.83
CA PHE A 279 10.69 9.62 -22.52
C PHE A 279 10.17 9.37 -23.94
N GLY A 280 10.49 8.21 -24.54
CA GLY A 280 9.87 7.76 -25.79
C GLY A 280 8.48 7.15 -25.55
N GLY A 281 8.41 5.82 -25.48
CA GLY A 281 7.13 5.09 -25.49
C GLY A 281 6.38 5.07 -24.14
N PHE A 282 7.09 4.90 -23.02
CA PHE A 282 6.42 4.73 -21.73
C PHE A 282 5.73 6.02 -21.24
N MET A 283 6.34 7.18 -21.47
CA MET A 283 5.70 8.47 -21.17
C MET A 283 4.42 8.69 -21.97
N VAL A 284 4.39 8.25 -23.24
CA VAL A 284 3.17 8.32 -24.07
C VAL A 284 2.03 7.52 -23.43
N LEU A 285 2.33 6.35 -22.84
CA LEU A 285 1.34 5.55 -22.11
C LEU A 285 0.85 6.24 -20.84
N LEU A 286 1.76 6.84 -20.06
CA LEU A 286 1.39 7.58 -18.85
C LEU A 286 0.49 8.77 -19.17
N ILE A 287 0.86 9.54 -20.21
CA ILE A 287 0.09 10.71 -20.65
C ILE A 287 -1.26 10.27 -21.23
N SER A 288 -1.33 9.16 -21.96
CA SER A 288 -2.60 8.69 -22.50
C SER A 288 -3.56 8.18 -21.42
N GLY A 289 -3.04 7.49 -20.40
CA GLY A 289 -3.83 7.11 -19.21
C GLY A 289 -4.34 8.30 -18.45
N THR A 290 -3.44 9.18 -18.02
CA THR A 290 -3.79 10.38 -17.26
C THR A 290 -4.73 11.30 -18.05
N GLY A 291 -4.47 11.51 -19.34
CA GLY A 291 -5.34 12.30 -20.21
C GLY A 291 -6.75 11.71 -20.33
N LEU A 292 -6.86 10.40 -20.54
CA LEU A 292 -8.18 9.74 -20.61
C LEU A 292 -8.92 9.78 -19.26
N ALA A 293 -8.19 9.62 -18.16
CA ALA A 293 -8.74 9.76 -16.80
C ALA A 293 -9.26 11.17 -16.51
N VAL A 294 -8.55 12.21 -16.94
CA VAL A 294 -9.00 13.61 -16.83
C VAL A 294 -10.26 13.83 -17.67
N LEU A 295 -10.30 13.34 -18.91
CA LEU A 295 -11.48 13.46 -19.78
C LEU A 295 -12.70 12.78 -19.16
N PHE A 296 -12.52 11.56 -18.64
CA PHE A 296 -13.61 10.81 -18.01
C PHE A 296 -14.03 11.46 -16.70
N GLY A 297 -13.10 11.85 -15.84
CA GLY A 297 -13.44 12.52 -14.59
C GLY A 297 -14.21 13.81 -14.84
N TRP A 298 -13.85 14.59 -15.86
CA TRP A 298 -14.48 15.86 -16.14
C TRP A 298 -15.86 15.64 -16.77
N GLY A 299 -15.95 14.72 -17.74
CA GLY A 299 -17.21 14.35 -18.37
C GLY A 299 -18.21 13.76 -17.39
N PHE A 300 -17.83 12.69 -16.69
CA PHE A 300 -18.71 12.00 -15.74
C PHE A 300 -18.99 12.83 -14.48
N GLY A 301 -18.04 13.64 -14.02
CA GLY A 301 -18.27 14.59 -12.92
C GLY A 301 -19.39 15.58 -13.26
N ASN A 302 -19.34 16.19 -14.46
CA ASN A 302 -20.41 17.07 -14.92
C ASN A 302 -21.75 16.32 -15.12
N LEU A 303 -21.72 15.10 -15.67
CA LEU A 303 -22.93 14.28 -15.84
C LEU A 303 -23.59 13.91 -14.50
N MET A 304 -22.81 13.74 -13.44
CA MET A 304 -23.30 13.48 -12.08
C MET A 304 -23.67 14.76 -11.33
N GLY A 305 -23.51 15.93 -11.93
CA GLY A 305 -23.81 17.23 -11.31
C GLY A 305 -22.79 17.65 -10.24
N LEU A 306 -21.58 17.09 -10.25
CA LEU A 306 -20.53 17.43 -9.29
C LEU A 306 -19.87 18.77 -9.67
N PRO A 307 -19.58 19.66 -8.70
CA PRO A 307 -18.86 20.89 -8.97
C PRO A 307 -17.51 20.63 -9.62
N ASN A 308 -17.18 21.37 -10.69
CA ASN A 308 -15.94 21.17 -11.44
C ASN A 308 -14.69 21.41 -10.58
N HIS A 309 -14.69 22.43 -9.72
CA HIS A 309 -13.56 22.70 -8.82
C HIS A 309 -13.32 21.50 -7.87
N GLN A 310 -14.38 20.91 -7.32
CA GLN A 310 -14.28 19.78 -6.40
C GLN A 310 -13.80 18.52 -7.14
N THR A 311 -14.41 18.24 -8.28
CA THR A 311 -14.07 17.11 -9.15
C THR A 311 -12.59 17.15 -9.53
N VAL A 312 -12.11 18.30 -10.01
CA VAL A 312 -10.73 18.44 -10.48
C VAL A 312 -9.75 18.51 -9.30
N LEU A 313 -9.97 19.43 -8.36
CA LEU A 313 -8.98 19.72 -7.32
C LEU A 313 -8.96 18.66 -6.21
N GLN A 314 -10.11 18.11 -5.79
CA GLN A 314 -10.18 17.19 -4.65
C GLN A 314 -10.21 15.71 -5.04
N ILE A 315 -10.66 15.36 -6.26
CA ILE A 315 -10.77 13.97 -6.70
C ILE A 315 -9.69 13.64 -7.73
N MET A 316 -9.64 14.34 -8.86
CA MET A 316 -8.71 13.99 -9.93
C MET A 316 -7.24 14.13 -9.54
N LEU A 317 -6.86 15.29 -8.97
CA LEU A 317 -5.45 15.54 -8.64
C LEU A 317 -4.92 14.52 -7.61
N PRO A 318 -5.62 14.22 -6.49
CA PRO A 318 -5.17 13.20 -5.56
C PRO A 318 -5.10 11.78 -6.15
N LEU A 319 -6.08 11.40 -6.99
CA LEU A 319 -6.12 10.10 -7.66
C LEU A 319 -4.89 9.89 -8.55
N LEU A 320 -4.49 10.93 -9.29
CA LEU A 320 -3.37 10.88 -10.22
C LEU A 320 -2.01 11.19 -9.54
N SER A 321 -1.99 11.54 -8.27
CA SER A 321 -0.76 11.90 -7.56
C SER A 321 0.00 10.68 -7.02
N ASP A 322 1.32 10.81 -6.81
CA ASP A 322 2.21 9.71 -6.35
C ASP A 322 2.03 9.35 -4.86
N GLY A 323 0.84 8.86 -4.53
CA GLY A 323 0.45 8.48 -3.19
C GLY A 323 0.62 9.60 -2.17
N ASN A 324 0.90 9.20 -0.93
CA ASN A 324 0.88 10.13 0.19
C ASN A 324 2.08 11.10 0.16
N GLY A 325 3.30 10.60 0.36
CA GLY A 325 4.48 11.44 0.57
C GLY A 325 4.92 12.26 -0.65
N GLY A 326 4.78 11.70 -1.87
CA GLY A 326 5.19 12.34 -3.12
C GLY A 326 4.06 13.07 -3.85
N GLY A 327 2.80 12.88 -3.46
CA GLY A 327 1.62 13.42 -4.14
C GLY A 327 0.71 14.26 -3.24
N VAL A 328 -0.08 13.59 -2.40
CA VAL A 328 -1.10 14.23 -1.53
C VAL A 328 -0.49 15.28 -0.60
N GLN A 329 0.70 15.04 -0.05
CA GLN A 329 1.38 16.00 0.82
C GLN A 329 1.70 17.32 0.08
N PRO A 330 2.43 17.33 -1.05
CA PRO A 330 2.60 18.53 -1.87
C PRO A 330 1.29 19.17 -2.33
N LEU A 331 0.31 18.37 -2.79
CA LEU A 331 -0.98 18.91 -3.23
C LEU A 331 -1.73 19.65 -2.12
N SER A 332 -1.69 19.12 -0.89
CA SER A 332 -2.30 19.80 0.26
C SER A 332 -1.60 21.12 0.60
N ALA A 333 -0.27 21.18 0.47
CA ALA A 333 0.49 22.42 0.63
C ALA A 333 0.14 23.44 -0.46
N MET A 334 -0.05 22.98 -1.71
CA MET A 334 -0.52 23.83 -2.82
C MET A 334 -1.93 24.35 -2.56
N SER A 335 -2.88 23.48 -2.17
CA SER A 335 -4.25 23.88 -1.82
C SER A 335 -4.27 25.04 -0.82
N GLN A 336 -3.46 24.98 0.23
CA GLN A 336 -3.37 26.06 1.21
C GLN A 336 -2.74 27.32 0.60
N SER A 337 -1.69 27.18 -0.20
CA SER A 337 -0.97 28.32 -0.80
C SER A 337 -1.85 29.10 -1.77
N TYR A 338 -2.70 28.41 -2.54
CA TYR A 338 -3.65 29.03 -3.47
C TYR A 338 -5.00 29.40 -2.83
N GLY A 339 -5.16 29.21 -1.52
CA GLY A 339 -6.38 29.62 -0.80
C GLY A 339 -7.62 28.75 -1.05
N TYR A 340 -7.45 27.52 -1.56
CA TYR A 340 -8.57 26.62 -1.86
C TYR A 340 -9.17 25.99 -0.60
N MET A 341 -8.37 25.17 0.10
CA MET A 341 -8.74 24.56 1.38
C MET A 341 -7.54 24.54 2.33
N PRO A 342 -7.79 24.56 3.66
CA PRO A 342 -6.75 24.29 4.64
C PRO A 342 -6.01 22.98 4.34
N GLN A 343 -4.69 22.98 4.55
CA GLN A 343 -3.83 21.84 4.21
C GLN A 343 -4.31 20.53 4.84
N GLY A 344 -4.74 20.58 6.10
CA GLY A 344 -5.24 19.40 6.81
C GLY A 344 -6.52 18.80 6.21
N ASP A 345 -7.49 19.66 5.92
CA ASP A 345 -8.79 19.26 5.35
C ASP A 345 -8.62 18.66 3.96
N TYR A 346 -7.82 19.32 3.10
CA TYR A 346 -7.51 18.80 1.76
C TYR A 346 -6.83 17.45 1.84
N MET A 347 -5.81 17.34 2.68
CA MET A 347 -5.07 16.09 2.87
C MET A 347 -5.97 14.96 3.36
N SER A 348 -6.88 15.23 4.31
CA SER A 348 -7.80 14.21 4.85
C SER A 348 -8.69 13.62 3.75
N PHE A 349 -9.30 14.48 2.93
CA PHE A 349 -10.13 14.04 1.81
C PHE A 349 -9.31 13.39 0.69
N ALA A 350 -8.19 13.99 0.30
CA ALA A 350 -7.30 13.47 -0.74
C ALA A 350 -6.72 12.09 -0.41
N LEU A 351 -6.41 11.83 0.87
CA LEU A 351 -5.98 10.50 1.32
C LEU A 351 -7.10 9.48 1.22
N ALA A 352 -8.35 9.87 1.48
CA ALA A 352 -9.50 8.98 1.28
C ALA A 352 -9.63 8.60 -0.20
N VAL A 353 -9.58 9.59 -1.11
CA VAL A 353 -9.66 9.38 -2.56
C VAL A 353 -8.55 8.43 -3.03
N SER A 354 -7.30 8.73 -2.66
CA SER A 354 -6.13 7.91 -3.03
C SER A 354 -6.23 6.48 -2.49
N SER A 355 -6.80 6.29 -1.29
CA SER A 355 -6.98 4.96 -0.71
C SER A 355 -8.05 4.14 -1.42
N VAL A 356 -9.17 4.77 -1.80
CA VAL A 356 -10.24 4.12 -2.57
C VAL A 356 -9.74 3.71 -3.96
N SER A 357 -9.07 4.63 -4.67
CA SER A 357 -8.46 4.33 -5.98
C SER A 357 -7.46 3.18 -5.87
N ASN A 358 -6.58 3.20 -4.86
CA ASN A 358 -5.62 2.12 -4.62
C ASN A 358 -6.29 0.74 -4.50
N ILE A 359 -7.43 0.63 -3.81
CA ILE A 359 -8.19 -0.63 -3.70
C ILE A 359 -8.70 -1.05 -5.08
N PHE A 360 -9.31 -0.14 -5.83
CA PHE A 360 -9.83 -0.45 -7.16
C PHE A 360 -8.74 -0.89 -8.12
N VAL A 361 -7.62 -0.17 -8.22
CA VAL A 361 -6.53 -0.55 -9.14
C VAL A 361 -5.87 -1.88 -8.77
N ILE A 362 -5.79 -2.25 -7.48
CA ILE A 362 -5.32 -3.58 -7.06
C ILE A 362 -6.27 -4.68 -7.56
N ILE A 363 -7.58 -4.49 -7.36
CA ILE A 363 -8.60 -5.45 -7.81
C ILE A 363 -8.59 -5.55 -9.34
N ILE A 364 -8.59 -4.41 -10.04
CA ILE A 364 -8.57 -4.39 -11.51
C ILE A 364 -7.28 -5.03 -12.04
N ALA A 365 -6.12 -4.79 -11.43
CA ALA A 365 -4.86 -5.44 -11.83
C ALA A 365 -4.92 -6.97 -11.72
N ALA A 366 -5.52 -7.49 -10.64
CA ALA A 366 -5.73 -8.93 -10.47
C ALA A 366 -6.69 -9.50 -11.53
N ILE A 367 -7.78 -8.80 -11.83
CA ILE A 367 -8.76 -9.19 -12.86
C ILE A 367 -8.14 -9.16 -14.25
N LEU A 368 -7.46 -8.08 -14.63
CA LEU A 368 -6.78 -7.95 -15.93
C LEU A 368 -5.76 -9.07 -16.13
N THR A 369 -4.99 -9.37 -15.09
CA THR A 369 -4.02 -10.47 -15.13
C THR A 369 -4.72 -11.80 -15.35
N ALA A 370 -5.78 -12.10 -14.60
CA ALA A 370 -6.52 -13.35 -14.76
C ALA A 370 -7.13 -13.50 -16.17
N SER A 371 -7.63 -12.39 -16.75
CA SER A 371 -8.33 -12.38 -18.04
C SER A 371 -7.37 -12.39 -19.24
N LEU A 372 -6.25 -11.69 -19.17
CA LEU A 372 -5.42 -11.40 -20.34
C LEU A 372 -4.08 -12.16 -20.38
N SER A 373 -3.64 -12.75 -19.26
CA SER A 373 -2.32 -13.42 -19.20
C SER A 373 -2.19 -14.61 -20.16
N LYS A 374 -3.30 -15.23 -20.54
CA LYS A 374 -3.32 -16.37 -21.48
C LYS A 374 -3.12 -15.95 -22.94
N SER A 375 -3.24 -14.66 -23.26
CA SER A 375 -3.12 -14.16 -24.62
C SER A 375 -1.67 -13.75 -24.93
N PRO A 376 -0.93 -14.48 -25.79
CA PRO A 376 0.47 -14.19 -26.10
C PRO A 376 0.67 -12.89 -26.90
N THR A 377 -0.40 -12.35 -27.49
CA THR A 377 -0.36 -11.07 -28.23
C THR A 377 -0.57 -9.87 -27.30
N LEU A 378 -1.30 -10.04 -26.20
CA LEU A 378 -1.64 -8.98 -25.25
C LEU A 378 -0.76 -8.98 -23.99
N SER A 379 -0.20 -10.14 -23.64
CA SER A 379 0.61 -10.36 -22.45
C SER A 379 2.06 -10.67 -22.82
N GLY A 380 2.99 -9.96 -22.19
CA GLY A 380 4.44 -10.21 -22.27
C GLY A 380 4.99 -11.07 -21.13
N ASN A 381 4.11 -11.59 -20.27
CA ASN A 381 4.45 -12.36 -19.06
C ASN A 381 5.54 -11.72 -18.19
N GLY A 382 5.44 -10.41 -17.96
CA GLY A 382 6.39 -9.65 -17.15
C GLY A 382 7.29 -8.73 -17.97
N LYS A 383 7.37 -8.95 -19.28
CA LYS A 383 8.11 -8.06 -20.19
C LYS A 383 7.19 -6.94 -20.68
N LEU A 384 7.52 -5.68 -20.38
CA LEU A 384 6.76 -4.53 -20.86
C LEU A 384 7.02 -4.25 -22.34
N VAL A 385 8.28 -4.29 -22.76
CA VAL A 385 8.73 -3.97 -24.11
C VAL A 385 8.99 -5.27 -24.87
N LYS A 386 8.57 -5.33 -26.15
CA LYS A 386 8.79 -6.49 -27.03
C LYS A 386 10.27 -6.69 -27.43
N LYS A 387 11.17 -5.80 -27.00
CA LYS A 387 12.64 -5.89 -27.13
C LYS A 387 13.29 -5.69 -25.77
N GLU A 388 14.29 -6.50 -25.45
CA GLU A 388 14.94 -6.48 -24.14
C GLU A 388 15.71 -5.18 -23.90
N VAL A 389 15.46 -4.61 -22.73
CA VAL A 389 16.19 -3.46 -22.22
C VAL A 389 16.81 -3.90 -20.91
N HIS A 390 18.10 -4.24 -20.93
CA HIS A 390 18.85 -4.44 -19.70
C HIS A 390 19.27 -3.09 -19.14
N ILE A 391 18.86 -2.82 -17.91
CA ILE A 391 19.32 -1.68 -17.11
C ILE A 391 20.17 -2.28 -16.00
N ARG A 392 21.47 -1.96 -15.99
CA ARG A 392 22.33 -2.28 -14.87
C ARG A 392 22.27 -1.13 -13.89
N ASP A 393 21.72 -1.39 -12.71
CA ASP A 393 21.94 -0.52 -11.56
C ASP A 393 23.35 -0.77 -11.03
N GLU A 394 24.21 0.24 -11.09
CA GLU A 394 25.46 0.24 -10.35
C GLU A 394 25.13 0.43 -8.86
N LYS A 395 25.40 -0.60 -8.05
CA LYS A 395 25.33 -0.48 -6.60
C LYS A 395 26.61 0.20 -6.10
N ILE A 396 26.48 1.46 -5.72
CA ILE A 396 27.50 2.22 -5.00
C ILE A 396 27.03 2.33 -3.56
N ASP A 397 27.85 1.90 -2.60
CA ASP A 397 27.62 2.19 -1.19
C ASP A 397 28.15 3.61 -0.89
N PRO A 398 27.28 4.59 -0.62
CA PRO A 398 27.71 5.95 -0.37
C PRO A 398 28.33 6.09 1.02
N SER A 399 29.35 6.94 1.13
CA SER A 399 29.87 7.34 2.43
C SER A 399 28.82 8.14 3.22
N HIS A 400 28.93 8.19 4.55
CA HIS A 400 28.10 9.08 5.38
C HIS A 400 28.21 10.56 4.94
N ARG A 401 29.38 10.97 4.42
CA ARG A 401 29.58 12.31 3.87
C ARG A 401 28.74 12.54 2.62
N SER A 402 28.62 11.54 1.74
CA SER A 402 27.78 11.60 0.54
C SER A 402 26.29 11.69 0.89
N ILE A 403 25.84 11.01 1.95
CA ILE A 403 24.47 11.11 2.47
C ILE A 403 24.20 12.52 3.00
N ALA A 404 25.12 13.06 3.82
CA ALA A 404 25.02 14.43 4.35
C ALA A 404 25.04 15.49 3.23
N ALA A 405 25.89 15.30 2.22
CA ALA A 405 25.93 16.15 1.03
C ALA A 405 24.62 16.06 0.22
N GLY A 406 24.02 14.86 0.15
CA GLY A 406 22.70 14.67 -0.45
C GLY A 406 21.60 15.43 0.29
N LEU A 407 21.63 15.44 1.63
CA LEU A 407 20.69 16.23 2.44
C LEU A 407 20.89 17.74 2.21
N ALA A 408 22.13 18.20 2.22
CA ALA A 408 22.46 19.60 1.92
C ALA A 408 21.96 20.00 0.53
N LEU A 409 22.17 19.15 -0.48
CA LEU A 409 21.69 19.38 -1.84
C LEU A 409 20.16 19.51 -1.88
N CYS A 410 19.42 18.60 -1.24
CA CYS A 410 17.96 18.68 -1.17
C CYS A 410 17.51 20.01 -0.55
N VAL A 411 18.06 20.38 0.61
CA VAL A 411 17.68 21.61 1.32
C VAL A 411 17.99 22.86 0.49
N VAL A 412 19.16 22.93 -0.15
CA VAL A 412 19.55 24.08 -0.98
C VAL A 412 18.69 24.17 -2.24
N ILE A 413 18.34 23.03 -2.86
CA ILE A 413 17.40 23.01 -3.99
C ILE A 413 16.05 23.60 -3.57
N TYR A 414 15.51 23.25 -2.39
CA TYR A 414 14.26 23.83 -1.91
C TYR A 414 14.32 25.34 -1.77
N VAL A 415 15.39 25.86 -1.16
CA VAL A 415 15.59 27.31 -1.00
C VAL A 415 15.68 28.00 -2.36
N PHE A 416 16.40 27.40 -3.32
CA PHE A 416 16.47 27.91 -4.69
C PHE A 416 15.10 27.89 -5.39
N CYS A 417 14.31 26.82 -5.21
CA CYS A 417 12.96 26.74 -5.73
C CYS A 417 12.02 27.76 -5.09
N LYS A 418 12.18 28.07 -3.80
CA LYS A 418 11.46 29.16 -3.12
C LYS A 418 11.85 30.54 -3.64
N PHE A 419 13.13 30.74 -3.94
CA PHE A 419 13.58 31.96 -4.62
C PHE A 419 12.90 32.10 -6.00
N ILE A 420 12.88 31.05 -6.81
CA ILE A 420 12.20 31.07 -8.12
C ILE A 420 10.70 31.35 -7.96
N GLU A 421 10.01 30.67 -7.02
CA GLU A 421 8.60 30.93 -6.72
C GLU A 421 8.33 32.42 -6.48
N VAL A 422 9.13 33.05 -5.62
CA VAL A 422 8.96 34.47 -5.26
C VAL A 422 9.26 35.39 -6.44
N GLU A 423 10.34 35.16 -7.20
CA GLU A 423 10.71 36.03 -8.32
C GLU A 423 9.78 35.89 -9.53
N ILE A 424 9.28 34.68 -9.80
CA ILE A 424 8.26 34.45 -10.84
C ILE A 424 6.95 35.11 -10.43
N LYS A 425 6.52 34.96 -9.17
CA LYS A 425 5.31 35.64 -8.67
C LYS A 425 5.40 37.16 -8.83
N LYS A 426 6.56 37.76 -8.53
CA LYS A 426 6.78 39.21 -8.70
C LYS A 426 6.73 39.66 -10.17
N SER A 427 7.27 38.86 -11.08
CA SER A 427 7.44 39.26 -12.49
C SER A 427 6.23 38.95 -13.36
N SER A 428 5.57 37.81 -13.15
CA SER A 428 4.43 37.36 -13.98
C SER A 428 3.08 37.45 -13.27
N GLY A 429 3.06 37.70 -11.96
CA GLY A 429 1.85 37.60 -11.13
C GLY A 429 1.38 36.17 -10.88
N VAL A 430 2.05 35.17 -11.48
CA VAL A 430 1.70 33.75 -11.34
C VAL A 430 2.52 33.14 -10.21
N GLU A 431 1.84 32.67 -9.17
CA GLU A 431 2.46 31.90 -8.11
C GLU A 431 2.57 30.44 -8.55
N ILE A 432 3.78 29.87 -8.56
CA ILE A 432 4.03 28.44 -8.76
C ILE A 432 4.77 27.94 -7.53
N ASN A 433 4.15 27.04 -6.78
CA ASN A 433 4.70 26.53 -5.53
C ASN A 433 6.08 25.87 -5.72
N ALA A 434 6.97 26.07 -4.74
CA ALA A 434 8.35 25.60 -4.72
C ALA A 434 8.49 24.10 -4.91
N PHE A 435 7.51 23.29 -4.51
CA PHE A 435 7.54 21.85 -4.75
C PHE A 435 7.42 21.51 -6.25
N ALA A 436 6.64 22.27 -7.02
CA ALA A 436 6.59 22.10 -8.48
C ALA A 436 7.94 22.48 -9.12
N TRP A 437 8.55 23.58 -8.66
CA TRP A 437 9.91 23.93 -9.08
C TRP A 437 10.94 22.88 -8.69
N ALA A 438 10.81 22.24 -7.52
CA ALA A 438 11.71 21.18 -7.07
C ALA A 438 11.67 19.97 -8.01
N VAL A 439 10.50 19.63 -8.56
CA VAL A 439 10.38 18.59 -9.61
C VAL A 439 11.16 19.01 -10.86
N VAL A 440 10.87 20.20 -11.39
CA VAL A 440 11.49 20.70 -12.63
C VAL A 440 13.01 20.78 -12.50
N ILE A 441 13.51 21.44 -11.44
CA ILE A 441 14.95 21.62 -11.21
C ILE A 441 15.65 20.27 -10.99
N SER A 442 15.07 19.37 -10.21
CA SER A 442 15.66 18.03 -9.99
C SER A 442 15.72 17.22 -11.28
N LEU A 443 14.68 17.30 -12.11
CA LEU A 443 14.64 16.63 -13.41
C LEU A 443 15.72 17.18 -14.34
N LEU A 444 15.85 18.50 -14.43
CA LEU A 444 16.91 19.16 -15.21
C LEU A 444 18.30 18.74 -14.75
N ILE A 445 18.58 18.80 -13.44
CA ILE A 445 19.87 18.39 -12.87
C ILE A 445 20.18 16.92 -13.22
N ASN A 446 19.20 16.02 -13.13
CA ASN A 446 19.41 14.62 -13.45
C ASN A 446 19.65 14.39 -14.96
N LEU A 447 18.88 15.07 -15.82
CA LEU A 447 19.00 15.00 -17.28
C LEU A 447 20.34 15.52 -17.81
N LEU A 448 20.83 16.63 -17.23
CA LEU A 448 22.13 17.22 -17.54
C LEU A 448 23.29 16.37 -17.00
N ASN A 449 23.02 15.40 -16.13
CA ASN A 449 24.00 14.50 -15.53
C ASN A 449 25.14 15.22 -14.79
N ILE A 450 24.83 16.34 -14.13
CA ILE A 450 25.84 17.19 -13.47
C ILE A 450 26.34 16.57 -12.16
N LEU A 451 25.51 15.77 -11.49
CA LEU A 451 25.84 15.22 -10.16
C LEU A 451 26.76 13.99 -10.23
N PRO A 452 27.82 13.94 -9.40
CA PRO A 452 28.64 12.74 -9.23
C PRO A 452 27.82 11.53 -8.78
N LYS A 453 28.23 10.33 -9.20
CA LYS A 453 27.53 9.07 -8.87
C LYS A 453 27.43 8.83 -7.36
N GLU A 454 28.47 9.14 -6.61
CA GLU A 454 28.49 9.00 -5.15
C GLU A 454 27.46 9.91 -4.46
N LEU A 455 27.27 11.14 -4.95
CA LEU A 455 26.28 12.06 -4.43
C LEU A 455 24.86 11.58 -4.75
N LYS A 456 24.62 11.07 -5.97
CA LYS A 456 23.34 10.42 -6.32
C LYS A 456 23.05 9.21 -5.43
N ALA A 457 24.06 8.39 -5.13
CA ALA A 457 23.92 7.27 -4.20
C ALA A 457 23.59 7.75 -2.78
N GLY A 458 24.21 8.84 -2.32
CA GLY A 458 23.88 9.50 -1.06
C GLY A 458 22.43 9.98 -0.99
N CYS A 459 21.94 10.67 -2.03
CA CYS A 459 20.54 11.04 -2.17
C CYS A 459 19.59 9.83 -2.17
N ASN A 460 20.00 8.69 -2.76
CA ASN A 460 19.20 7.46 -2.77
C ASN A 460 19.04 6.86 -1.37
N VAL A 461 20.13 6.79 -0.60
CA VAL A 461 20.06 6.31 0.78
C VAL A 461 19.23 7.26 1.63
N LEU A 462 19.41 8.57 1.48
CA LEU A 462 18.60 9.57 2.18
C LEU A 462 17.10 9.45 1.85
N ASN A 463 16.75 9.37 0.57
CA ASN A 463 15.37 9.19 0.12
C ASN A 463 14.76 7.93 0.72
N LYS A 464 15.45 6.80 0.64
CA LYS A 464 15.01 5.52 1.23
C LYS A 464 14.89 5.58 2.75
N PHE A 465 15.78 6.32 3.41
CA PHE A 465 15.72 6.50 4.86
C PHE A 465 14.46 7.27 5.25
N PHE A 466 14.15 8.38 4.58
CA PHE A 466 12.92 9.14 4.82
C PHE A 466 11.67 8.32 4.45
N SER A 467 11.61 7.77 3.24
CA SER A 467 10.43 7.07 2.72
C SER A 467 10.12 5.73 3.39
N LYS A 468 11.10 5.10 4.05
CA LYS A 468 10.90 3.82 4.75
C LYS A 468 10.90 3.93 6.26
N GLN A 469 11.67 4.84 6.85
CA GLN A 469 11.85 4.92 8.30
C GLN A 469 11.05 6.07 8.92
N PHE A 470 10.94 7.21 8.23
CA PHE A 470 10.23 8.39 8.75
C PHE A 470 8.78 8.50 8.30
N THR A 471 8.31 7.63 7.41
CA THR A 471 6.92 7.66 6.93
C THR A 471 5.89 7.46 8.04
N TRP A 472 6.10 6.51 8.96
CA TRP A 472 5.19 6.34 10.10
C TRP A 472 5.23 7.55 11.02
N PHE A 473 6.42 8.06 11.30
CA PHE A 473 6.61 9.29 12.09
C PHE A 473 5.84 10.47 11.48
N LEU A 474 5.96 10.67 10.16
CA LEU A 474 5.23 11.69 9.43
C LEU A 474 3.71 11.49 9.56
N MET A 475 3.24 10.26 9.36
CA MET A 475 1.82 9.94 9.45
C MET A 475 1.25 10.16 10.84
N ALA A 476 2.02 9.94 11.89
CA ALA A 476 1.60 10.24 13.25
C ALA A 476 1.37 11.76 13.41
N GLY A 477 2.27 12.58 12.88
CA GLY A 477 2.16 14.04 12.94
C GLY A 477 0.99 14.58 12.11
N VAL A 478 0.85 14.08 10.89
CA VAL A 478 -0.28 14.38 10.00
C VAL A 478 -1.61 13.99 10.66
N GLY A 479 -1.72 12.75 11.13
CA GLY A 479 -2.89 12.24 11.84
C GLY A 479 -3.25 13.11 13.04
N LEU A 480 -2.32 13.27 13.97
CA LEU A 480 -2.56 13.94 15.25
C LEU A 480 -2.89 15.43 15.11
N CYS A 481 -2.23 16.14 14.19
CA CYS A 481 -2.24 17.62 14.19
C CYS A 481 -3.02 18.24 13.02
N MET A 482 -3.26 17.47 11.96
CA MET A 482 -3.72 18.00 10.68
C MET A 482 -4.87 17.22 10.07
N THR A 483 -5.39 16.18 10.73
CA THR A 483 -6.42 15.31 10.14
C THR A 483 -7.77 15.53 10.77
N ASP A 484 -8.80 15.61 9.93
CA ASP A 484 -10.19 15.53 10.33
C ASP A 484 -10.81 14.23 9.78
N LEU A 485 -11.14 13.31 10.67
CA LEU A 485 -11.76 12.03 10.31
C LEU A 485 -13.14 12.20 9.67
N ASN A 486 -13.85 13.29 9.97
CA ASN A 486 -15.15 13.56 9.34
C ASN A 486 -14.97 13.92 7.87
N LYS A 487 -13.92 14.67 7.52
CA LYS A 487 -13.56 14.99 6.13
C LYS A 487 -13.07 13.77 5.36
N PHE A 488 -12.38 12.85 6.03
CA PHE A 488 -12.05 11.56 5.44
C PHE A 488 -13.34 10.75 5.16
N ALA A 489 -14.24 10.67 6.15
CA ALA A 489 -15.48 9.91 6.07
C ALA A 489 -16.47 10.49 5.06
N SER A 490 -16.46 11.81 4.82
CA SER A 490 -17.39 12.47 3.89
C SER A 490 -17.25 11.97 2.45
N LEU A 491 -16.09 11.41 2.06
CA LEU A 491 -15.96 10.74 0.76
C LEU A 491 -16.97 9.59 0.61
N PHE A 492 -17.20 8.83 1.68
CA PHE A 492 -18.07 7.64 1.67
C PHE A 492 -19.55 7.97 1.86
N THR A 493 -19.87 9.21 2.22
CA THR A 493 -21.26 9.68 2.34
C THR A 493 -21.90 9.90 0.97
N HIS A 494 -21.09 10.12 -0.07
CA HIS A 494 -21.54 10.42 -1.43
C HIS A 494 -21.11 9.29 -2.38
N TRP A 495 -22.07 8.51 -2.85
CA TRP A 495 -21.81 7.39 -3.75
C TRP A 495 -21.25 7.87 -5.10
N GLU A 496 -21.58 9.10 -5.51
CA GLU A 496 -21.14 9.74 -6.74
C GLU A 496 -19.61 9.82 -6.81
N TYR A 497 -18.95 10.12 -5.69
CA TYR A 497 -17.48 10.20 -5.62
C TYR A 497 -16.82 8.82 -5.81
N ILE A 498 -17.38 7.78 -5.19
CA ILE A 498 -16.85 6.42 -5.31
C ILE A 498 -16.97 5.93 -6.75
N ILE A 499 -18.12 6.16 -7.41
CA ILE A 499 -18.31 5.77 -8.81
C ILE A 499 -17.42 6.60 -9.74
N LEU A 500 -17.27 7.90 -9.50
CA LEU A 500 -16.37 8.74 -10.28
C LEU A 500 -14.93 8.24 -10.20
N ILE A 501 -14.42 7.92 -9.00
CA ILE A 501 -13.08 7.35 -8.79
C ILE A 501 -12.93 6.05 -9.59
N LEU A 502 -13.90 5.14 -9.51
CA LEU A 502 -13.86 3.89 -10.27
C LEU A 502 -13.82 4.12 -11.79
N LEU A 503 -14.66 5.03 -12.31
CA LEU A 503 -14.69 5.36 -13.74
C LEU A 503 -13.36 5.99 -14.19
N MET A 504 -12.78 6.84 -13.36
CA MET A 504 -11.45 7.41 -13.61
C MET A 504 -10.36 6.35 -13.61
N ASP A 505 -10.35 5.41 -12.65
CA ASP A 505 -9.38 4.31 -12.62
C ASP A 505 -9.48 3.41 -13.85
N VAL A 506 -10.71 3.11 -14.29
CA VAL A 506 -10.93 2.37 -15.54
C VAL A 506 -10.38 3.14 -16.73
N ALA A 507 -10.66 4.44 -16.83
CA ALA A 507 -10.14 5.29 -17.91
C ALA A 507 -8.60 5.39 -17.89
N LEU A 508 -8.02 5.53 -16.70
CA LEU A 508 -6.57 5.56 -16.47
C LEU A 508 -5.88 4.30 -16.99
N ILE A 509 -6.55 3.16 -16.89
CA ILE A 509 -6.09 1.85 -17.35
C ILE A 509 -6.34 1.66 -18.86
N LEU A 510 -7.46 2.15 -19.38
CA LEU A 510 -7.78 2.05 -20.81
C LEU A 510 -6.86 2.94 -21.67
N GLY A 511 -6.39 4.08 -21.17
CA GLY A 511 -5.52 4.98 -21.94
C GLY A 511 -4.23 4.32 -22.44
N PRO A 512 -3.43 3.63 -21.59
CA PRO A 512 -2.28 2.85 -22.02
C PRO A 512 -2.65 1.71 -22.98
N MET A 513 -3.82 1.09 -22.79
CA MET A 513 -4.29 -0.01 -23.64
C MET A 513 -4.39 0.40 -25.11
N LEU A 514 -4.91 1.59 -25.38
CA LEU A 514 -5.13 2.12 -26.73
C LEU A 514 -3.82 2.34 -27.50
N LEU A 515 -2.75 2.72 -26.81
CA LEU A 515 -1.48 3.09 -27.45
C LEU A 515 -0.40 2.01 -27.35
N ALA A 516 -0.49 1.06 -26.41
CA ALA A 516 0.54 0.05 -26.15
C ALA A 516 1.02 -0.68 -27.40
N ASN A 517 0.09 -1.13 -28.26
CA ASN A 517 0.45 -1.85 -29.47
C ASN A 517 1.16 -0.98 -30.51
N LEU A 518 0.78 0.30 -30.64
CA LEU A 518 1.38 1.25 -31.59
C LEU A 518 2.86 1.49 -31.29
N ILE A 519 3.22 1.53 -30.00
CA ILE A 519 4.60 1.76 -29.55
C ILE A 519 5.38 0.47 -29.28
N LYS A 520 4.82 -0.71 -29.61
CA LYS A 520 5.43 -2.05 -29.44
C LYS A 520 5.63 -2.49 -27.98
N PHE A 521 4.73 -2.06 -27.11
CA PHE A 521 4.62 -2.54 -25.73
C PHE A 521 3.58 -3.65 -25.65
N TYR A 522 3.64 -4.48 -24.61
CA TYR A 522 2.57 -5.43 -24.31
C TYR A 522 1.43 -4.71 -23.60
N THR A 523 0.20 -4.96 -24.07
CA THR A 523 -1.01 -4.26 -23.64
C THR A 523 -1.28 -4.44 -22.15
N LEU A 524 -1.23 -5.69 -21.65
CA LEU A 524 -1.49 -5.99 -20.24
C LEU A 524 -0.46 -5.32 -19.32
N GLU A 525 0.83 -5.46 -19.62
CA GLU A 525 1.91 -4.83 -18.87
C GLU A 525 1.81 -3.31 -18.89
N SER A 526 1.38 -2.71 -20.00
CA SER A 526 1.18 -1.27 -20.13
C SER A 526 0.04 -0.77 -19.25
N MET A 527 -1.09 -1.47 -19.26
CA MET A 527 -2.24 -1.18 -18.39
C MET A 527 -1.85 -1.25 -16.91
N ILE A 528 -1.05 -2.23 -16.51
CA ILE A 528 -0.60 -2.37 -15.13
C ILE A 528 0.42 -1.29 -14.76
N ALA A 529 1.50 -1.15 -15.55
CA ALA A 529 2.64 -0.28 -15.18
C ALA A 529 2.33 1.22 -15.33
N ALA A 530 1.60 1.62 -16.37
CA ALA A 530 1.29 3.03 -16.63
C ALA A 530 -0.13 3.43 -16.17
N GLY A 531 -1.05 2.47 -16.04
CA GLY A 531 -2.42 2.71 -15.57
C GLY A 531 -2.59 2.41 -14.08
N CYS A 532 -2.63 1.12 -13.71
CA CYS A 532 -2.89 0.69 -12.33
C CYS A 532 -1.88 1.27 -11.33
N CYS A 533 -0.58 1.30 -11.67
CA CYS A 533 0.42 1.88 -10.78
C CYS A 533 0.32 3.40 -10.63
N MET A 534 -0.36 4.09 -11.56
CA MET A 534 -0.58 5.54 -11.49
C MET A 534 -1.72 5.89 -10.51
N GLY A 535 -2.79 5.08 -10.45
CA GLY A 535 -3.84 5.21 -9.42
C GLY A 535 -3.47 4.55 -8.09
N ALA A 536 -2.30 3.92 -8.01
CA ALA A 536 -1.86 3.27 -6.77
C ALA A 536 -1.34 4.30 -5.77
N GLN A 537 -1.43 3.99 -4.47
CA GLN A 537 -0.93 4.86 -3.41
C GLN A 537 0.60 4.80 -3.30
N GLY A 538 1.28 5.43 -4.27
CA GLY A 538 2.73 5.55 -4.35
C GLY A 538 3.47 4.22 -4.53
N GLU A 539 4.75 4.17 -4.12
CA GLU A 539 5.58 2.97 -4.29
C GLU A 539 5.00 1.74 -3.56
N ALA A 540 4.38 1.93 -2.39
CA ALA A 540 3.78 0.84 -1.62
C ALA A 540 2.51 0.27 -2.29
N GLY A 541 1.63 1.15 -2.77
CA GLY A 541 0.47 0.74 -3.57
C GLY A 541 0.88 0.05 -4.86
N SER A 542 1.88 0.61 -5.55
CA SER A 542 2.45 0.00 -6.77
C SER A 542 2.98 -1.41 -6.53
N LEU A 543 3.67 -1.66 -5.40
CA LEU A 543 4.09 -3.02 -5.03
C LEU A 543 2.90 -3.96 -4.82
N ALA A 544 1.80 -3.49 -4.22
CA ALA A 544 0.58 -4.27 -4.05
C ALA A 544 -0.09 -4.58 -5.39
N VAL A 545 -0.18 -3.59 -6.30
CA VAL A 545 -0.66 -3.76 -7.67
C VAL A 545 0.16 -4.79 -8.44
N LEU A 546 1.49 -4.65 -8.43
CA LEU A 546 2.39 -5.58 -9.11
C LEU A 546 2.37 -6.99 -8.50
N GLY A 547 2.24 -7.08 -7.18
CA GLY A 547 2.07 -8.34 -6.46
C GLY A 547 0.76 -9.04 -6.83
N ALA A 548 -0.36 -8.32 -6.85
CA ALA A 548 -1.66 -8.82 -7.27
C ALA A 548 -1.67 -9.26 -8.75
N ALA A 549 -0.96 -8.53 -9.60
CA ALA A 549 -0.78 -8.86 -11.01
C ALA A 549 0.27 -9.96 -11.28
N LYS A 550 1.03 -10.42 -10.27
CA LYS A 550 2.17 -11.34 -10.44
C LYS A 550 3.21 -10.83 -11.46
N ARG A 551 3.52 -9.53 -11.41
CA ARG A 551 4.34 -8.78 -12.40
C ARG A 551 5.41 -7.93 -11.74
N MET A 552 6.13 -8.49 -10.76
CA MET A 552 7.19 -7.77 -10.05
C MET A 552 8.33 -7.30 -10.97
N ASP A 553 8.50 -7.91 -12.14
CA ASP A 553 9.45 -7.48 -13.18
C ASP A 553 9.17 -6.05 -13.69
N LEU A 554 7.95 -5.55 -13.51
CA LEU A 554 7.56 -4.18 -13.88
C LEU A 554 7.93 -3.12 -12.84
N LEU A 555 8.55 -3.52 -11.71
CA LEU A 555 8.92 -2.60 -10.63
C LEU A 555 9.74 -1.38 -11.08
N PRO A 556 10.71 -1.49 -12.01
CA PRO A 556 11.41 -0.30 -12.51
C PRO A 556 10.48 0.69 -13.22
N TYR A 557 9.44 0.21 -13.91
CA TYR A 557 8.48 1.05 -14.61
C TYR A 557 7.48 1.68 -13.63
N SER A 558 7.02 0.96 -12.60
CA SER A 558 6.17 1.56 -11.58
C SER A 558 6.89 2.68 -10.81
N GLN A 559 8.21 2.55 -10.58
CA GLN A 559 9.00 3.64 -10.01
C GLN A 559 9.03 4.89 -10.90
N ILE A 560 9.03 4.72 -12.23
CA ILE A 560 8.91 5.85 -13.16
C ILE A 560 7.52 6.48 -13.05
N THR A 561 6.48 5.67 -13.05
CA THR A 561 5.08 6.11 -12.90
C THR A 561 4.91 6.95 -11.64
N CYS A 562 5.33 6.41 -10.50
CA CYS A 562 5.32 7.10 -9.22
C CYS A 562 6.08 8.43 -9.30
N ARG A 563 7.38 8.38 -9.62
CA ARG A 563 8.27 9.52 -9.41
C ARG A 563 8.17 10.59 -10.49
N ILE A 564 8.03 10.19 -11.75
CA ILE A 564 7.94 11.11 -12.89
C ILE A 564 6.49 11.43 -13.19
N GLY A 565 5.61 10.43 -13.24
CA GLY A 565 4.18 10.64 -13.49
C GLY A 565 3.55 11.54 -12.43
N GLY A 566 3.71 11.22 -11.16
CA GLY A 566 3.22 12.07 -10.07
C GLY A 566 3.89 13.45 -10.03
N GLY A 567 5.19 13.53 -10.32
CA GLY A 567 5.88 14.82 -10.44
C GLY A 567 5.28 15.72 -11.52
N ILE A 568 4.89 15.16 -12.66
CA ILE A 568 4.19 15.90 -13.73
C ILE A 568 2.81 16.37 -13.26
N VAL A 569 2.07 15.52 -12.55
CA VAL A 569 0.77 15.90 -11.97
C VAL A 569 0.93 17.09 -11.02
N LEU A 570 1.99 17.14 -10.21
CA LEU A 570 2.27 18.31 -9.35
C LEU A 570 2.60 19.57 -10.14
N ILE A 571 3.34 19.47 -11.25
CA ILE A 571 3.63 20.61 -12.13
C ILE A 571 2.35 21.16 -12.73
N VAL A 572 1.45 20.26 -13.17
CA VAL A 572 0.16 20.63 -13.79
C VAL A 572 -0.86 21.08 -12.74
N ALA A 573 -0.77 20.60 -11.51
CA ALA A 573 -1.67 20.99 -10.42
C ALA A 573 -1.56 22.49 -10.10
N ALA A 574 -0.35 23.07 -10.10
CA ALA A 574 -0.14 24.48 -9.78
C ALA A 574 -0.98 25.45 -10.64
N PRO A 575 -0.91 25.42 -11.98
CA PRO A 575 -1.78 26.28 -12.81
C PRO A 575 -3.26 25.92 -12.70
N ILE A 576 -3.61 24.64 -12.46
CA ILE A 576 -5.02 24.24 -12.27
C ILE A 576 -5.59 24.86 -10.99
N PHE A 577 -4.87 24.80 -9.87
CA PHE A 577 -5.28 25.45 -8.62
C PHE A 577 -5.49 26.95 -8.85
N LEU A 578 -4.57 27.62 -9.55
CA LEU A 578 -4.69 29.04 -9.85
C LEU A 578 -5.98 29.37 -10.63
N VAL A 579 -6.28 28.63 -11.69
CA VAL A 579 -7.45 28.88 -12.53
C VAL A 579 -8.75 28.67 -11.76
N PHE A 580 -8.87 27.56 -11.03
CA PHE A 580 -10.12 27.24 -10.33
C PHE A 580 -10.38 28.10 -9.09
N THR A 581 -9.33 28.52 -8.38
CA THR A 581 -9.47 29.42 -7.22
C THR A 581 -9.74 30.87 -7.63
N GLN A 582 -9.20 31.35 -8.74
CA GLN A 582 -9.53 32.68 -9.27
C GLN A 582 -10.97 32.74 -9.80
N ALA A 583 -11.45 31.68 -10.46
CA ALA A 583 -12.81 31.61 -10.98
C ALA A 583 -13.88 31.73 -9.88
N GLU A 584 -13.65 31.18 -8.69
CA GLU A 584 -14.52 31.33 -7.51
C GLU A 584 -14.50 32.72 -6.87
N ILE A 585 -13.44 33.50 -7.08
CA ILE A 585 -13.33 34.86 -6.54
C ILE A 585 -14.05 35.87 -7.46
N THR A 586 -14.19 35.56 -8.74
CA THR A 586 -14.78 36.45 -9.77
C THR A 586 -16.22 36.15 -10.15
N GLY A 587 -16.76 34.99 -9.77
CA GLY A 587 -18.15 34.58 -10.01
C GLY A 587 -18.91 34.45 -8.71
#